data_AF-A0A7X1M926-F1
#
_entry.id   AF-A0A7X1M926-F1
#
_cell.length_a   1.000
_cell.length_b   1.000
_cell.length_c   1.000
_cell.angle_alpha   90.00
_cell.angle_beta   90.00
_cell.angle_gamma   90.00
#
_symmetry.space_group_name_H-M   'P 1'
#
loop_
_entity.id
_entity.type
_entity.pdbx_description
1 polymer ?
#
loop_
_entity_poly.entity_id
_entity_poly.type
_entity_poly.pdbx_seq_one_letter_code
_entity_poly.pdbx_strand_id
1 'polypeptide(L)'
;MNRHADKPYPVERIHQTPSEFARRLGIRDSARRLVDFNRNHRFRHTKATSLLNAGVPLHVVQRYFGHLSPAMLMHSAQTLAETHEREFLRYRKITADARELATDPCDLYDMLELDKRTDRILPNGLCLLPPRQACTKGNACLTCDKFATDATLS
;
A
#
# COMPACT_ATOMS: atom_id res chain seq x y z
N MET A 1 15.65 -0.82 -29.14
CA MET A 1 16.66 -1.23 -30.13
C MET A 1 15.98 -2.09 -31.15
N ASN A 2 16.05 -1.73 -32.44
CA ASN A 2 15.54 -2.53 -33.55
C ASN A 2 16.14 -3.95 -33.54
N ARG A 3 15.61 -4.84 -34.39
CA ARG A 3 16.03 -6.26 -34.46
C ARG A 3 17.54 -6.49 -34.67
N HIS A 4 18.26 -5.44 -35.07
CA HIS A 4 19.68 -5.44 -35.39
C HIS A 4 20.52 -4.66 -34.37
N ALA A 5 19.88 -4.16 -33.30
CA ALA A 5 20.45 -3.39 -32.19
C ALA A 5 21.23 -2.11 -32.56
N ASP A 6 21.21 -1.71 -33.83
CA ASP A 6 21.94 -0.58 -34.40
C ASP A 6 21.18 0.75 -34.25
N LYS A 7 19.86 0.73 -34.04
CA LYS A 7 19.05 1.94 -33.87
C LYS A 7 17.99 1.81 -32.77
N PRO A 8 17.65 2.92 -32.07
CA PRO A 8 16.43 2.97 -31.24
C PRO A 8 15.19 2.66 -32.08
N TYR A 9 14.14 2.12 -31.45
CA TYR A 9 12.86 2.02 -32.14
C TYR A 9 12.29 3.43 -32.33
N PRO A 10 11.65 3.71 -33.49
CA PRO A 10 10.85 4.93 -33.65
C PRO A 10 9.79 4.99 -32.55
N VAL A 11 9.53 6.19 -32.03
CA VAL A 11 8.56 6.41 -30.93
C VAL A 11 7.18 5.88 -31.33
N GLU A 12 6.77 6.04 -32.59
CA GLU A 12 5.52 5.51 -33.12
C GLU A 12 5.43 3.99 -32.95
N ARG A 13 6.55 3.28 -33.16
CA ARG A 13 6.60 1.81 -33.05
C ARG A 13 6.52 1.36 -31.59
N ILE A 14 7.05 2.15 -30.66
CA ILE A 14 6.94 1.91 -29.21
C ILE A 14 5.48 2.02 -28.75
N HIS A 15 4.67 2.85 -29.39
CA HIS A 15 3.24 3.05 -29.08
C HIS A 15 2.31 2.04 -29.78
N GLN A 16 2.60 1.74 -31.05
CA GLN A 16 1.77 0.85 -31.87
C GLN A 16 1.89 -0.61 -31.44
N THR A 17 3.10 -1.08 -31.12
CA THR A 17 3.35 -2.50 -30.83
C THR A 17 2.57 -3.00 -29.60
N PRO A 18 2.57 -2.29 -28.45
CA PRO A 18 1.79 -2.70 -27.28
C PRO A 18 0.28 -2.62 -27.52
N SER A 19 -0.18 -1.62 -28.27
CA SER A 19 -1.60 -1.46 -28.63
C SER A 19 -2.08 -2.61 -29.51
N GLU A 20 -1.27 -3.04 -30.48
CA GLU A 20 -1.55 -4.21 -31.30
C GLU A 20 -1.52 -5.50 -30.49
N PHE A 21 -0.55 -5.65 -29.59
CA PHE A 21 -0.47 -6.78 -28.67
C PHE A 21 -1.71 -6.89 -27.78
N ALA A 22 -2.17 -5.78 -27.19
CA ALA A 22 -3.39 -5.70 -26.38
C ALA A 22 -4.60 -6.23 -27.12
N ARG A 23 -4.75 -5.79 -28.38
CA ARG A 23 -5.86 -6.16 -29.26
C ARG A 23 -5.81 -7.64 -29.63
N ARG A 24 -4.64 -8.15 -30.00
CA ARG A 24 -4.47 -9.57 -30.39
C ARG A 24 -4.76 -10.53 -29.24
N LEU A 25 -4.34 -10.19 -28.03
CA LEU A 25 -4.53 -11.03 -26.84
C LEU A 25 -5.82 -10.72 -26.05
N GLY A 26 -6.60 -9.71 -26.48
CA GLY A 26 -7.83 -9.32 -25.79
C GLY A 26 -7.59 -8.81 -24.36
N ILE A 27 -6.47 -8.15 -24.10
CA ILE A 27 -6.12 -7.63 -22.77
C ILE A 27 -7.07 -6.49 -22.40
N ARG A 28 -7.81 -6.65 -21.31
CA ARG A 28 -8.83 -5.70 -20.84
C ARG A 28 -8.57 -5.23 -19.41
N ASP A 29 -8.98 -4.00 -19.13
CA ASP A 29 -8.99 -3.44 -17.77
C ASP A 29 -10.15 -4.02 -16.93
N SER A 30 -10.22 -3.63 -15.65
CA SER A 30 -11.29 -4.04 -14.72
C SER A 30 -12.69 -3.58 -15.16
N ALA A 31 -12.80 -2.59 -16.03
CA ALA A 31 -14.05 -2.13 -16.64
C ALA A 31 -14.33 -2.81 -18.00
N ARG A 32 -13.59 -3.88 -18.34
CA ARG A 32 -13.67 -4.65 -19.60
C ARG A 32 -13.31 -3.86 -20.86
N ARG A 33 -12.65 -2.71 -20.74
CA ARG A 33 -12.17 -1.92 -21.88
C ARG A 33 -10.80 -2.41 -22.32
N LEU A 34 -10.50 -2.31 -23.61
CA LEU A 34 -9.17 -2.63 -24.13
C LEU A 34 -8.11 -1.74 -23.47
N VAL A 35 -7.02 -2.34 -23.02
CA VAL A 35 -5.96 -1.60 -22.34
C VAL A 35 -5.26 -0.63 -23.30
N ASP A 36 -5.23 0.65 -22.94
CA ASP A 36 -4.54 1.71 -23.67
C ASP A 36 -3.10 1.87 -23.15
N PHE A 37 -2.16 1.25 -23.86
CA PHE A 37 -0.73 1.31 -23.56
C PHE A 37 -0.08 2.66 -23.90
N ASN A 38 -0.77 3.58 -24.59
CA ASN A 38 -0.20 4.90 -24.89
C ASN A 38 -0.09 5.78 -23.64
N ARG A 39 -0.84 5.44 -22.59
CA ARG A 39 -0.73 6.09 -21.28
C ARG A 39 0.34 5.43 -20.40
N ASN A 40 1.57 5.36 -20.91
CA ASN A 40 2.73 4.76 -20.22
C ASN A 40 2.92 5.26 -18.78
N HIS A 41 2.57 6.52 -18.50
CA HIS A 41 2.60 7.08 -17.15
C HIS A 41 1.68 6.35 -16.17
N ARG A 42 0.50 5.89 -16.60
CA ARG A 42 -0.45 5.16 -15.72
C ARG A 42 0.16 3.84 -15.27
N PHE A 43 0.81 3.09 -16.15
CA PHE A 43 1.49 1.84 -15.77
C PHE A 43 2.63 2.07 -14.78
N ARG A 44 3.41 3.15 -14.99
CA ARG A 44 4.46 3.55 -14.04
C ARG A 44 3.87 3.88 -12.67
N HIS A 45 2.78 4.64 -12.60
CA HIS A 45 2.09 4.93 -11.34
C HIS A 45 1.54 3.66 -10.68
N THR A 46 0.83 2.80 -11.42
CA THR A 46 0.32 1.53 -10.87
C THR A 46 1.43 0.67 -10.30
N LYS A 47 2.58 0.57 -10.99
CA LYS A 47 3.72 -0.20 -10.49
C LYS A 47 4.36 0.46 -9.27
N ALA A 48 4.47 1.78 -9.24
CA ALA A 48 5.00 2.53 -8.09
C ALA A 48 4.12 2.32 -6.85
N THR A 49 2.81 2.52 -6.97
CA THR A 49 1.84 2.28 -5.90
C THR A 49 1.88 0.82 -5.44
N SER A 50 1.97 -0.15 -6.37
CA SER A 50 2.09 -1.58 -6.02
C SER A 50 3.33 -1.89 -5.18
N LEU A 51 4.49 -1.29 -5.49
CA LEU A 51 5.72 -1.52 -4.73
C LEU A 51 5.63 -0.89 -3.33
N LEU A 52 5.06 0.32 -3.25
CA LEU A 52 4.87 1.00 -1.97
C LEU A 52 3.85 0.25 -1.08
N ASN A 53 2.73 -0.23 -1.66
CA ASN A 53 1.75 -1.10 -0.98
C ASN A 53 2.40 -2.39 -0.44
N ALA A 54 3.42 -2.91 -1.12
CA ALA A 54 4.15 -4.10 -0.69
C ALA A 54 5.23 -3.81 0.37
N GLY A 55 5.29 -2.58 0.91
CA GLY A 55 6.25 -2.18 1.93
C GLY A 55 7.65 -1.89 1.39
N VAL A 56 7.83 -1.78 0.08
CA VAL A 56 9.16 -1.46 -0.49
C VAL A 56 9.52 -0.01 -0.12
N PRO A 57 10.70 0.24 0.48
CA PRO A 57 11.07 1.58 0.91
C PRO A 57 11.07 2.59 -0.24
N LEU A 58 10.60 3.82 0.04
CA LEU A 58 10.45 4.89 -0.96
C LEU A 58 11.71 5.12 -1.82
N HIS A 59 12.89 5.13 -1.20
CA HIS A 59 14.17 5.33 -1.90
C HIS A 59 14.53 4.17 -2.85
N VAL A 60 14.10 2.94 -2.54
CA VAL A 60 14.29 1.76 -3.40
C VAL A 60 13.36 1.86 -4.61
N VAL A 61 12.10 2.24 -4.39
CA VAL A 61 11.14 2.48 -5.47
C VAL A 61 11.61 3.64 -6.37
N GLN A 62 12.14 4.71 -5.78
CA GLN A 62 12.70 5.84 -6.53
C GLN A 62 13.86 5.40 -7.44
N ARG A 63 14.79 4.59 -6.92
CA ARG A 63 15.91 4.04 -7.70
C ARG A 63 15.43 3.11 -8.81
N TYR A 64 14.42 2.27 -8.54
CA TYR A 64 13.83 1.36 -9.52
C TYR A 64 13.26 2.09 -10.75
N PHE A 65 12.64 3.26 -10.56
CA PHE A 65 12.11 4.06 -11.66
C PHE A 65 13.11 5.05 -12.27
N GLY A 66 14.33 5.14 -11.74
CA GLY A 66 15.34 6.11 -12.17
C GLY A 66 14.92 7.56 -11.91
N HIS A 67 14.10 7.82 -10.90
CA HIS A 67 13.63 9.16 -10.59
C HIS A 67 14.70 9.98 -9.86
N LEU A 68 15.05 11.13 -10.42
CA LEU A 68 15.99 12.10 -9.84
C LEU A 68 15.43 12.79 -8.58
N SER A 69 14.11 12.86 -8.45
CA SER A 69 13.42 13.49 -7.32
C SER A 69 12.24 12.63 -6.85
N PRO A 70 11.95 12.62 -5.54
CA PRO A 70 10.78 11.92 -5.01
C PRO A 70 9.46 12.60 -5.37
N ALA A 71 9.44 13.83 -5.93
CA ALA A 71 8.20 14.56 -6.23
C ALA A 71 7.19 13.77 -7.08
N MET A 72 7.67 13.05 -8.10
CA MET A 72 6.85 12.18 -8.95
C MET A 72 6.28 10.95 -8.20
N LEU A 73 6.98 10.52 -7.14
CA LEU A 73 6.64 9.35 -6.34
C LEU A 73 5.78 9.72 -5.12
N MET A 74 5.89 10.96 -4.63
CA MET A 74 5.15 11.45 -3.47
C MET A 74 3.64 11.41 -3.67
N HIS A 75 3.13 11.65 -4.87
CA HIS A 75 1.70 11.48 -5.15
C HIS A 75 1.24 10.04 -4.87
N SER A 76 2.05 9.04 -5.24
CA SER A 76 1.74 7.63 -4.98
C SER A 76 1.86 7.28 -3.50
N ALA A 77 2.81 7.90 -2.78
CA ALA A 77 2.98 7.72 -1.34
C ALA A 77 1.87 8.40 -0.52
N GLN A 78 1.35 9.54 -0.97
CA GLN A 78 0.19 10.21 -0.38
C GLN A 78 -1.06 9.34 -0.52
N THR A 79 -1.35 8.86 -1.73
CA THR A 79 -2.47 7.94 -1.96
C THR A 79 -2.36 6.65 -1.14
N LEU A 80 -1.13 6.18 -0.89
CA LEU A 80 -0.89 5.03 0.00
C LEU A 80 -1.32 5.34 1.43
N ALA A 81 -0.82 6.44 2.00
CA ALA A 81 -1.14 6.85 3.38
C ALA A 81 -2.65 7.06 3.56
N GLU A 82 -3.30 7.76 2.63
CA GLU A 82 -4.76 7.96 2.63
C GLU A 82 -5.53 6.64 2.53
N THR A 83 -5.00 5.66 1.80
CA THR A 83 -5.63 4.35 1.68
C THR A 83 -5.47 3.52 2.96
N HIS A 84 -4.30 3.56 3.59
CA HIS A 84 -4.05 2.89 4.87
C HIS A 84 -4.94 3.45 5.98
N GLU A 85 -5.00 4.77 6.10
CA GLU A 85 -5.87 5.46 7.06
C GLU A 85 -7.33 5.10 6.82
N ARG A 86 -7.81 5.20 5.56
CA ARG A 86 -9.19 4.86 5.21
C ARG A 86 -9.53 3.41 5.54
N GLU A 87 -8.67 2.44 5.22
CA GLU A 87 -8.93 1.03 5.53
C GLU A 87 -8.84 0.75 7.04
N PHE A 88 -7.97 1.44 7.78
CA PHE A 88 -7.93 1.33 9.24
C PHE A 88 -9.23 1.80 9.87
N LEU A 89 -9.68 3.00 9.48
CA LEU A 89 -10.89 3.66 9.99
C LEU A 89 -12.20 3.00 9.52
N ARG A 90 -12.16 2.22 8.42
CA ARG A 90 -13.32 1.50 7.88
C ARG A 90 -13.91 0.50 8.87
N TYR A 91 -13.08 -0.10 9.71
CA TYR A 91 -13.51 -1.15 10.63
C TYR A 91 -13.52 -0.66 12.08
N ARG A 92 -14.63 -0.90 12.77
CA ARG A 92 -14.80 -0.55 14.18
C ARG A 92 -13.89 -1.41 15.06
N LYS A 93 -12.99 -0.76 15.82
CA LYS A 93 -12.10 -1.42 16.78
C LYS A 93 -12.81 -1.60 18.13
N ILE A 94 -12.67 -2.78 18.73
CA ILE A 94 -13.22 -3.16 20.04
C ILE A 94 -12.15 -3.87 20.87
N THR A 95 -12.33 -3.92 22.20
CA THR A 95 -11.46 -4.72 23.08
C THR A 95 -11.70 -6.22 22.89
N ALA A 96 -10.81 -7.04 23.46
CA ALA A 96 -10.98 -8.51 23.53
C ALA A 96 -12.34 -8.95 24.11
N ASP A 97 -12.89 -8.19 25.06
CA ASP A 97 -14.19 -8.48 25.70
C ASP A 97 -15.37 -7.80 24.98
N ALA A 98 -15.19 -7.41 23.71
CA ALA A 98 -16.18 -6.73 22.87
C ALA A 98 -16.69 -5.38 23.40
N ARG A 99 -15.86 -4.63 24.12
CA ARG A 99 -16.20 -3.27 24.60
C ARG A 99 -15.68 -2.20 23.65
N GLU A 100 -16.31 -1.03 23.65
CA GLU A 100 -15.83 0.14 22.91
C GLU A 100 -14.48 0.63 23.44
N LEU A 101 -13.65 1.10 22.52
CA LEU A 101 -12.45 1.85 22.87
C LEU A 101 -12.86 3.27 23.27
N ALA A 102 -12.27 3.77 24.36
CA ALA A 102 -12.48 5.16 24.78
C ALA A 102 -11.69 6.18 23.92
N THR A 103 -10.77 5.69 23.09
CA THR A 103 -9.92 6.51 22.21
C THR A 103 -10.57 6.67 20.85
N ASP A 104 -10.52 7.88 20.30
CA ASP A 104 -10.98 8.14 18.94
C ASP A 104 -10.18 7.30 17.92
N PRO A 105 -10.82 6.69 16.91
CA PRO A 105 -10.13 5.87 15.92
C PRO A 105 -9.03 6.60 15.12
N CYS A 106 -9.17 7.91 14.89
CA CYS A 106 -8.14 8.71 14.22
C CYS A 106 -6.94 8.92 15.16
N ASP A 107 -7.18 9.27 16.42
CA ASP A 107 -6.12 9.36 17.44
C ASP A 107 -5.37 8.04 17.59
N LEU A 108 -6.09 6.91 17.53
CA LEU A 108 -5.50 5.58 17.58
C LEU A 108 -4.61 5.29 16.36
N TYR A 109 -5.06 5.67 15.16
CA TYR A 109 -4.26 5.54 13.94
C TYR A 109 -2.98 6.37 14.02
N ASP A 110 -3.08 7.63 14.45
CA ASP A 110 -1.93 8.52 14.62
C ASP A 110 -0.92 7.96 15.63
N MET A 111 -1.40 7.42 16.76
CA MET A 111 -0.53 6.78 17.75
C MET A 111 0.22 5.57 17.17
N LEU A 112 -0.42 4.77 16.33
CA LEU A 112 0.19 3.61 15.68
C LEU A 112 1.21 4.03 14.62
N GLU A 113 0.92 5.03 13.80
CA GLU A 113 1.85 5.54 12.79
C GLU A 113 3.08 6.22 13.43
N LEU A 114 2.90 6.86 14.58
CA LEU A 114 4.00 7.41 15.38
C LEU A 114 4.85 6.31 16.04
N ASP A 115 4.24 5.18 16.43
CA ASP A 115 4.90 4.03 17.04
C ASP A 115 5.36 3.03 15.97
N LYS A 116 6.55 3.25 15.40
CA LYS A 116 7.16 2.38 14.35
C LYS A 116 7.50 0.95 14.81
N ARG A 117 6.93 0.47 15.91
CA ARG A 117 7.23 -0.85 16.47
C ARG A 117 6.22 -1.89 16.00
N THR A 118 6.74 -2.94 15.40
CA THR A 118 5.95 -4.11 14.97
C THR A 118 5.37 -4.90 16.13
N ASP A 119 5.84 -4.69 17.37
CA ASP A 119 5.30 -5.34 18.57
C ASP A 119 3.87 -4.90 18.92
N ARG A 120 3.38 -3.84 18.28
CA ARG A 120 2.00 -3.34 18.41
C ARG A 120 1.04 -3.93 17.40
N ILE A 121 1.55 -4.48 16.30
CA ILE A 121 0.77 -5.14 15.25
C ILE A 121 0.75 -6.64 15.55
N LEU A 122 -0.44 -7.19 15.77
CA LEU A 122 -0.65 -8.59 16.12
C LEU A 122 -1.40 -9.31 14.99
N PRO A 123 -1.31 -10.66 14.89
CA PRO A 123 -1.94 -11.41 13.79
C PRO A 123 -3.43 -11.13 13.57
N ASN A 124 -4.17 -10.79 14.63
CA ASN A 124 -5.62 -10.53 14.58
C ASN A 124 -6.02 -9.22 15.28
N GLY A 125 -5.10 -8.26 15.42
CA GLY A 125 -5.42 -7.04 16.16
C GLY A 125 -4.22 -6.18 16.50
N LEU A 126 -4.39 -5.36 17.53
CA LEU A 126 -3.51 -4.26 17.88
C LEU A 126 -3.27 -4.28 19.40
N CYS A 127 -2.05 -3.93 19.82
CA CYS A 127 -1.73 -3.72 21.23
C CYS A 127 -1.84 -2.24 21.60
N LEU A 128 -2.82 -1.88 22.44
CA LEU A 128 -3.10 -0.53 22.93
C LEU A 128 -2.25 -0.11 24.14
N LEU A 129 -1.26 -0.93 24.53
CA LEU A 129 -0.36 -0.56 25.62
C LEU A 129 0.44 0.69 25.18
N PRO A 130 0.49 1.77 25.99
CA PRO A 130 1.11 3.03 25.57
C PRO A 130 2.56 2.85 25.08
N PRO A 131 3.01 3.59 24.03
CA PRO A 131 4.31 3.39 23.38
C PRO A 131 5.53 3.44 24.32
N ARG A 132 5.44 4.24 25.40
CA ARG A 132 6.50 4.39 26.40
C ARG A 132 6.63 3.20 27.35
N GLN A 133 5.69 2.26 27.33
CA GLN A 133 5.65 1.11 28.23
C GLN A 133 6.08 -0.17 27.51
N ALA A 134 6.93 -0.96 28.16
CA ALA A 134 7.32 -2.27 27.69
C ALA A 134 6.30 -3.34 28.12
N CYS A 135 5.98 -4.26 27.20
CA CYS A 135 5.06 -5.36 27.48
C CYS A 135 5.79 -6.51 28.20
N THR A 136 5.24 -7.00 29.30
CA THR A 136 5.75 -8.18 30.02
C THR A 136 4.93 -9.45 29.76
N LYS A 137 3.84 -9.36 28.98
CA LYS A 137 2.86 -10.44 28.75
C LYS A 137 3.33 -11.49 27.73
N GLY A 138 4.48 -11.29 27.08
CA GLY A 138 4.99 -12.21 26.05
C GLY A 138 4.02 -12.39 24.89
N ASN A 139 3.67 -13.64 24.58
CA ASN A 139 2.75 -14.03 23.50
C ASN A 139 1.27 -14.13 23.91
N ALA A 140 0.92 -13.80 25.17
CA ALA A 140 -0.46 -13.90 25.68
C ALA A 140 -1.36 -12.71 25.26
N CYS A 141 -1.13 -12.13 24.08
CA CYS A 141 -1.78 -10.90 23.66
C CYS A 141 -3.29 -11.08 23.42
N LEU A 142 -3.73 -12.23 22.91
CA LEU A 142 -5.15 -12.44 22.55
C LEU A 142 -6.11 -12.39 23.75
N THR A 143 -5.60 -12.61 24.97
CA THR A 143 -6.38 -12.53 26.23
C THR A 143 -5.94 -11.34 27.09
N CYS A 144 -5.20 -10.39 26.50
CA CYS A 144 -4.68 -9.23 27.21
C CYS A 144 -5.72 -8.10 27.24
N ASP A 145 -5.80 -7.37 28.34
CA ASP A 145 -6.66 -6.19 28.49
C ASP A 145 -6.27 -5.04 27.55
N LYS A 146 -5.05 -5.09 26.99
CA LYS A 146 -4.53 -4.14 26.01
C LYS A 146 -4.79 -4.55 24.56
N PHE A 147 -5.43 -5.68 24.31
CA PHE A 147 -5.72 -6.14 22.96
C PHE A 147 -7.00 -5.50 22.41
N ALA A 148 -6.89 -5.01 21.18
CA ALA A 148 -8.02 -4.57 20.39
C ALA A 148 -8.06 -5.29 19.04
N THR A 149 -9.26 -5.56 18.55
CA THR A 149 -9.50 -6.19 17.25
C THR A 149 -10.68 -5.56 16.54
N ASP A 150 -10.90 -5.94 15.29
CA ASP A 150 -12.06 -5.51 14.52
C ASP A 150 -13.31 -6.25 14.98
N ALA A 151 -14.44 -5.53 15.04
CA ALA A 151 -15.73 -6.12 15.40
C ALA A 151 -16.17 -7.25 14.46
N THR A 152 -15.61 -7.33 13.24
CA THR A 152 -15.88 -8.43 12.29
C THR A 152 -15.08 -9.69 12.57
N LEU A 153 -14.09 -9.64 13.47
CA LEU A 153 -13.20 -10.75 13.84
C LEU A 153 -13.44 -11.26 15.27
N SER A 154 -14.39 -10.65 16.00
CA SER A 154 -14.78 -11.01 17.37
C SER A 154 -16.02 -11.89 17.43
#